data_AF-A0AAW0IKX7-F1
#
_entry.id   AF-A0AAW0IKX7-F1
#
_cell.length_a   1.000
_cell.length_b   1.000
_cell.length_c   1.000
_cell.angle_alpha   90.00
_cell.angle_beta   90.00
_cell.angle_gamma   90.00
#
_symmetry.space_group_name_H-M   'P 1'
#
loop_
_entity.id
_entity.type
_entity.pdbx_description
1 polymer ?
#
loop_
_entity_poly.entity_id
_entity_poly.type
_entity_poly.pdbx_seq_one_letter_code
_entity_poly.pdbx_strand_id
1 'polypeptide(L)'
;MSAGVKGTLGRLVGIFENQERKHRTYVYVLIVTEVLEDWEDSVNIGRKREWFKIEDAIKVLQCHKPVQASYFETLRQGYSANNGTPVVATSYSSSMSGIR
;
A
#
# COMPACT_ATOMS: atom_id res chain seq x y z
N MET A 1 -10.39 -11.10 7.39
CA MET A 1 -9.94 -10.51 6.09
C MET A 1 -10.65 -9.20 5.83
N SER A 2 -9.94 -8.11 5.49
CA SER A 2 -10.53 -6.76 5.52
C SER A 2 -11.39 -6.35 4.32
N ALA A 3 -11.13 -6.92 3.13
CA ALA A 3 -11.83 -6.57 1.89
C ALA A 3 -12.47 -7.76 1.17
N GLY A 4 -12.27 -8.99 1.65
CA GLY A 4 -12.89 -10.19 1.08
C GLY A 4 -12.47 -10.50 -0.36
N VAL A 5 -11.21 -10.26 -0.74
CA VAL A 5 -10.72 -10.52 -2.10
C VAL A 5 -9.52 -11.43 -2.08
N LYS A 6 -9.42 -12.36 -3.03
CA LYS A 6 -8.19 -13.12 -3.29
C LYS A 6 -7.65 -12.79 -4.67
N GLY A 7 -6.36 -13.03 -4.87
CA GLY A 7 -5.71 -12.64 -6.09
C GLY A 7 -4.27 -13.13 -6.18
N THR A 8 -3.67 -12.79 -7.30
CA THR A 8 -2.24 -13.00 -7.53
C THR A 8 -1.47 -11.80 -6.99
N LEU A 9 -0.56 -12.04 -6.06
CA LEU A 9 0.33 -11.01 -5.51
C LEU A 9 1.35 -10.59 -6.58
N GLY A 10 1.44 -9.30 -6.81
CA GLY A 10 2.37 -8.68 -7.73
C GLY A 10 3.55 -8.01 -7.02
N ARG A 11 4.15 -7.02 -7.69
CA ARG A 11 5.32 -6.29 -7.19
C ARG A 11 5.03 -5.50 -5.91
N LEU A 12 6.09 -5.29 -5.11
CA LEU A 12 6.13 -4.24 -4.10
C LEU A 12 6.07 -2.87 -4.80
N VAL A 13 5.12 -2.03 -4.39
CA VAL A 13 5.00 -0.63 -4.83
C VAL A 13 5.96 0.25 -4.03
N GLY A 14 6.03 0.03 -2.72
CA GLY A 14 6.90 0.79 -1.85
C GLY A 14 6.66 0.52 -0.37
N ILE A 15 7.49 1.15 0.45
CA ILE A 15 7.39 1.13 1.91
C ILE A 15 7.05 2.56 2.34
N PHE A 16 5.89 2.73 2.95
CA PHE A 16 5.34 4.04 3.29
C PHE A 16 5.27 4.21 4.80
N GLU A 17 5.81 5.32 5.29
CA GLU A 17 5.78 5.66 6.69
C GLU A 17 4.70 6.70 6.99
N ASN A 18 3.86 6.39 7.96
CA ASN A 18 2.98 7.35 8.60
C ASN A 18 3.63 7.76 9.92
N GLN A 19 4.28 8.93 9.93
CA GLN A 19 5.00 9.43 11.11
C GLN A 19 4.07 9.73 12.28
N GLU A 20 2.88 10.27 12.03
CA GLU A 20 1.88 10.59 13.06
C GLU A 20 1.42 9.33 13.81
N ARG A 21 1.20 8.25 13.06
CA ARG A 21 0.76 6.95 13.59
C ARG A 21 1.93 6.01 13.92
N LYS A 22 3.17 6.45 13.70
CA LYS A 22 4.40 5.67 13.87
C LYS A 22 4.31 4.27 13.23
N HIS A 23 3.75 4.20 12.03
CA HIS A 23 3.51 2.95 11.33
C HIS A 23 4.18 2.94 9.97
N ARG A 24 4.81 1.81 9.63
CA ARG A 24 5.39 1.54 8.31
C ARG A 24 4.56 0.49 7.58
N THR A 25 4.07 0.81 6.40
CA THR A 25 3.21 -0.06 5.59
C THR A 25 3.95 -0.49 4.33
N TYR A 26 4.04 -1.80 4.11
CA TYR A 26 4.51 -2.37 2.85
C TYR A 26 3.32 -2.49 1.90
N VAL A 27 3.39 -1.85 0.74
CA VAL A 27 2.29 -1.79 -0.21
C VAL A 27 2.66 -2.61 -1.44
N TYR A 28 1.81 -3.57 -1.78
CA TYR A 28 1.95 -4.45 -2.94
C TYR A 28 0.80 -4.25 -3.91
N VAL A 29 1.02 -4.59 -5.18
CA VAL A 29 -0.07 -4.79 -6.13
C VAL A 29 -0.69 -6.16 -5.88
N LEU A 30 -2.01 -6.24 -5.80
CA LEU A 30 -2.75 -7.50 -5.82
C LEU A 30 -3.70 -7.48 -7.02
N ILE A 31 -3.52 -8.42 -7.95
CA ILE A 31 -4.47 -8.59 -9.07
C ILE A 31 -5.58 -9.52 -8.57
N VAL A 32 -6.75 -8.94 -8.32
CA VAL A 32 -7.90 -9.65 -7.78
C VAL A 32 -8.42 -10.66 -8.80
N THR A 33 -8.60 -11.91 -8.36
CA THR A 33 -9.15 -13.03 -9.15
C THR A 33 -10.43 -13.60 -8.53
N GLU A 34 -10.64 -13.41 -7.24
CA GLU A 34 -11.86 -13.83 -6.53
C GLU A 34 -12.37 -12.70 -5.64
N VAL A 35 -13.69 -12.53 -5.61
CA VAL A 35 -14.38 -11.56 -4.77
C VAL A 35 -15.41 -12.33 -3.94
N LEU A 36 -15.24 -12.35 -2.61
CA LEU A 36 -16.14 -13.04 -1.68
C LEU A 36 -17.32 -12.14 -1.34
N GLU A 37 -18.56 -12.64 -1.44
CA GLU A 37 -19.78 -11.88 -1.09
C GLU A 37 -19.77 -11.48 0.39
N ASP A 38 -19.57 -12.47 1.26
CA ASP A 38 -19.39 -12.27 2.70
C ASP A 38 -17.92 -12.32 3.08
N TRP A 39 -17.48 -11.35 3.89
CA TRP A 39 -16.14 -11.34 4.46
C TRP A 39 -16.14 -10.81 5.90
N GLU A 40 -15.14 -11.24 6.66
CA GLU A 40 -15.00 -11.02 8.10
C GLU A 40 -15.31 -9.57 8.54
N ASP A 41 -14.65 -8.56 7.96
CA ASP A 41 -14.93 -7.15 8.33
C ASP A 41 -16.34 -6.68 7.91
N SER A 42 -16.93 -7.23 6.85
CA SER A 42 -18.31 -6.89 6.48
C SER A 42 -19.30 -7.41 7.52
N VAL A 43 -19.15 -8.69 7.89
CA VAL A 43 -20.03 -9.37 8.84
C VAL A 43 -19.84 -8.81 10.25
N ASN A 44 -18.60 -8.57 10.68
CA ASN A 44 -18.30 -8.20 12.06
C ASN A 44 -18.54 -6.72 12.37
N ILE A 45 -18.27 -5.82 11.41
CA ILE A 45 -18.31 -4.37 11.65
C ILE A 45 -19.04 -3.57 10.56
N GLY A 46 -19.73 -4.25 9.62
CA GLY A 46 -20.48 -3.58 8.55
C GLY A 46 -19.58 -2.87 7.53
N ARG A 47 -18.33 -3.29 7.37
CA ARG A 47 -17.40 -2.66 6.43
C ARG A 47 -17.89 -2.83 5.00
N LYS A 48 -17.78 -1.75 4.21
CA LYS A 48 -18.12 -1.70 2.78
C LYS A 48 -16.86 -1.66 1.92
N ARG A 49 -16.98 -2.03 0.64
CA ARG A 49 -15.94 -1.94 -0.39
C ARG A 49 -16.55 -1.46 -1.71
N GLU A 50 -15.76 -0.78 -2.51
CA GLU A 50 -16.17 -0.26 -3.81
C GLU A 50 -14.94 -0.19 -4.73
N TRP A 51 -15.17 -0.37 -6.03
CA TRP A 51 -14.13 -0.20 -7.05
C TRP A 51 -14.05 1.25 -7.48
N PHE A 52 -12.84 1.79 -7.52
CA PHE A 52 -12.57 3.15 -7.98
C PHE A 52 -11.61 3.13 -9.17
N LYS A 53 -11.79 4.07 -10.09
CA LYS A 53 -10.69 4.50 -10.96
C LYS A 53 -9.61 5.13 -10.09
N ILE A 54 -8.34 5.00 -10.49
CA ILE A 54 -7.19 5.49 -9.69
C ILE A 54 -7.36 6.98 -9.33
N GLU A 55 -7.72 7.82 -10.31
CA GLU A 55 -7.86 9.26 -10.09
C GLU A 55 -8.98 9.59 -9.08
N ASP A 56 -10.05 8.79 -9.03
CA ASP A 56 -11.14 8.99 -8.08
C ASP A 56 -10.78 8.43 -6.70
N ALA A 57 -10.04 7.32 -6.65
CA ALA A 57 -9.49 6.77 -5.40
C ALA A 57 -8.57 7.77 -4.70
N ILE A 58 -7.69 8.46 -5.45
CA ILE A 58 -6.82 9.50 -4.92
C ILE A 58 -7.65 10.63 -4.30
N LYS A 59 -8.66 11.15 -5.03
CA LYS A 59 -9.51 12.24 -4.53
C LYS A 59 -10.20 11.89 -3.21
N VAL A 60 -10.79 10.70 -3.10
CA VAL A 60 -11.50 10.30 -1.87
C VAL A 60 -10.54 10.06 -0.69
N LEU A 61 -9.32 9.57 -0.95
CA LEU A 61 -8.32 9.33 0.08
C LEU A 61 -7.64 10.60 0.57
N GLN A 62 -7.46 11.60 -0.30
CA GLN A 62 -6.65 12.78 -0.02
C GLN A 62 -7.05 13.51 1.27
N CYS A 63 -8.35 13.58 1.56
CA CYS A 63 -8.87 14.33 2.70
C CYS A 63 -8.49 13.73 4.06
N HIS A 64 -8.53 12.39 4.20
CA HIS A 64 -8.45 11.72 5.51
C HIS A 64 -7.40 10.62 5.59
N LYS A 65 -6.79 10.27 4.46
CA LYS A 65 -5.79 9.22 4.32
C LYS A 65 -4.71 9.63 3.29
N PRO A 66 -4.07 10.79 3.44
CA PRO A 66 -3.12 11.32 2.43
C PRO A 66 -1.93 10.39 2.17
N VAL A 67 -1.45 9.66 3.18
CA VAL A 67 -0.40 8.65 2.99
C VAL A 67 -0.86 7.52 2.06
N GLN A 68 -2.14 7.14 2.09
CA GLN A 68 -2.67 6.11 1.19
C GLN A 68 -2.89 6.65 -0.22
N ALA A 69 -3.23 7.93 -0.35
CA ALA A 69 -3.32 8.59 -1.65
C ALA A 69 -1.97 8.57 -2.40
N SER A 70 -0.86 8.79 -1.69
CA SER A 70 0.48 8.78 -2.30
C SER A 70 0.93 7.40 -2.80
N TYR A 71 0.29 6.30 -2.39
CA TYR A 71 0.58 4.96 -2.92
C TYR A 71 0.39 4.91 -4.44
N PHE A 72 -0.63 5.62 -4.95
CA PHE A 72 -0.95 5.65 -6.37
C PHE A 72 0.04 6.50 -7.18
N GLU A 73 0.68 7.50 -6.58
CA GLU A 73 1.73 8.29 -7.23
C GLU A 73 2.97 7.43 -7.50
N THR A 74 3.42 6.67 -6.49
CA THR A 74 4.54 5.71 -6.64
C THR A 74 4.17 4.58 -7.60
N LEU A 75 2.93 4.09 -7.54
CA LEU A 75 2.44 3.10 -8.49
C LEU A 75 2.58 3.61 -9.93
N ARG A 76 2.21 4.87 -10.20
CA ARG A 76 2.32 5.53 -11.51
C ARG A 76 3.77 5.68 -11.97
N GLN A 77 4.68 6.08 -11.09
CA GLN A 77 6.11 6.18 -11.39
C GLN A 77 6.73 4.83 -11.78
N GLY A 78 6.30 3.75 -11.12
CA GLY A 78 6.74 2.39 -11.44
C GLY A 78 6.27 1.86 -12.80
N TYR A 79 5.27 2.49 -13.46
CA TYR A 79 4.92 2.18 -14.85
C TYR A 79 5.85 2.85 -15.86
N SER A 80 6.48 3.96 -15.48
CA SER A 80 7.47 4.65 -16.33
C SER A 80 8.86 4.02 -16.22
N ALA A 81 9.18 3.40 -15.08
CA ALA A 81 10.46 2.74 -14.81
C ALA A 81 10.49 1.28 -15.29
N ASN A 82 10.14 1.04 -16.56
CA ASN A 82 10.34 -0.27 -17.18
C ASN A 82 11.78 -0.33 -17.71
N ASN A 83 12.77 -0.35 -16.81
CA ASN A 83 14.14 -0.75 -17.12
C ASN A 83 14.85 -1.19 -15.83
N GLY A 84 14.93 -2.51 -15.61
CA GLY A 84 16.01 -3.16 -14.86
C GLY A 84 15.91 -3.23 -13.33
N THR A 85 15.52 -4.42 -12.85
CA THR A 85 16.01 -5.12 -11.63
C THR A 85 15.89 -4.46 -10.24
N PRO A 86 15.26 -5.13 -9.26
CA PRO A 86 15.22 -4.69 -7.86
C PRO A 86 16.35 -5.33 -7.05
N VAL A 87 17.25 -4.54 -6.46
CA VAL A 87 18.00 -4.94 -5.26
C VAL A 87 18.28 -3.69 -4.44
N VAL A 88 17.43 -3.38 -3.45
CA VAL A 88 17.89 -2.54 -2.34
C VAL A 88 18.62 -3.46 -1.38
N ALA A 89 19.95 -3.51 -1.51
CA ALA A 89 20.82 -4.09 -0.50
C ALA A 89 20.59 -3.29 0.80
N THR A 90 20.23 -3.98 1.88
CA THR A 90 20.14 -3.37 3.20
C THR A 90 21.56 -3.16 3.71
N SER A 91 22.16 -2.01 3.43
CA SER A 91 23.31 -1.53 4.21
C SER A 91 22.77 -0.79 5.42
N TYR A 92 22.63 -1.49 6.55
CA TYR A 92 22.51 -0.85 7.86
C TYR A 92 23.84 -0.15 8.18
N SER A 93 23.93 1.15 7.92
CA SER A 93 25.01 1.96 8.49
C SER A 93 24.64 2.27 9.95
N SER A 94 25.10 1.42 10.86
CA SER A 94 25.01 1.64 12.30
C SER A 94 25.96 2.77 12.72
N SER A 95 25.55 4.02 12.55
CA SER A 95 26.23 5.16 13.20
C SER A 95 25.64 5.36 14.59
N MET A 96 26.08 4.56 15.57
CA MET A 96 25.96 4.95 16.97
C MET A 96 27.16 5.81 17.34
N SER A 97 27.00 7.13 17.18
CA SER A 97 27.85 8.11 17.84
C SER A 97 27.44 8.20 19.30
N GLY A 98 28.39 8.03 20.21
CA GLY A 98 28.15 7.94 21.65
C GLY A 98 27.91 9.27 22.36
N ILE A 99 28.16 9.20 23.68
CA ILE A 99 28.25 10.24 24.73
C ILE A 99 26.99 10.36 25.61
N ARG A 100 27.04 9.76 26.81
CA ARG A 100 27.48 10.45 28.04
C ARG A 100 27.93 9.45 29.09
#